data_AF-A0A963S3J8-F1
#
_entry.id   AF-A0A963S3J8-F1
#
_cell.length_a   1.000
_cell.length_b   1.000
_cell.length_c   1.000
_cell.angle_alpha   90.00
_cell.angle_beta   90.00
_cell.angle_gamma   90.00
#
_symmetry.space_group_name_H-M   'P 1'
#
loop_
_entity.id
_entity.type
_entity.pdbx_description
1 polymer ?
#
loop_
_entity_poly.entity_id
_entity_poly.type
_entity_poly.pdbx_seq_one_letter_code
_entity_poly.pdbx_strand_id
1 'polypeptide(L)'
;MPDYSDIGSKRLAEMSAYAREAERASDKLLSEHERRMDQAREATLAPTIQAKSAVRDIVAEIKRFESEISAAEEAQIIVIGGPAGHTISPQIIEPKGHDRILFEGIDQDGCRVRVLQHVAQLNIMIKAIFVGEEKANRIGFHSPNEDPA
;
A
#
# COMPACT_ATOMS: atom_id res chain seq x y z
N MET A 1 63.48 41.16 -24.46
CA MET A 1 62.04 41.23 -24.84
C MET A 1 61.29 40.22 -24.01
N PRO A 2 60.14 40.55 -23.39
CA PRO A 2 59.35 39.57 -22.65
C PRO A 2 58.67 38.60 -23.63
N ASP A 3 58.73 37.30 -23.33
CA ASP A 3 58.09 36.24 -24.11
C ASP A 3 56.59 36.18 -23.78
N TYR A 4 55.77 36.67 -24.70
CA TYR A 4 54.31 36.73 -24.56
C TYR A 4 53.59 35.42 -24.94
N SER A 5 54.33 34.37 -25.35
CA SER A 5 53.73 33.09 -25.76
C SER A 5 53.20 32.24 -24.59
N ASP A 6 53.78 32.37 -23.40
CA ASP A 6 53.43 31.59 -22.19
C ASP A 6 52.06 31.99 -21.59
N ILE A 7 51.63 33.25 -21.77
CA ILE A 7 50.40 33.79 -21.17
C ILE A 7 49.16 33.24 -21.89
N GLY A 8 49.24 33.06 -23.23
CA GLY A 8 48.14 32.50 -24.03
C GLY A 8 47.88 31.02 -23.73
N SER A 9 48.96 30.24 -23.57
CA SER A 9 48.89 28.81 -23.28
C SER A 9 48.35 28.51 -21.88
N LYS A 10 48.75 29.30 -20.86
CA LYS A 10 48.20 29.18 -19.50
C LYS A 10 46.71 29.50 -19.45
N ARG A 11 46.29 30.58 -20.11
CA ARG A 11 44.87 30.99 -20.14
C ARG A 11 43.99 29.98 -20.87
N LEU A 12 44.49 29.37 -21.95
CA LEU A 12 43.78 28.32 -22.67
C LEU A 12 43.67 27.03 -21.82
N ALA A 13 44.73 26.68 -21.09
CA ALA A 13 44.71 25.55 -20.17
C ALA A 13 43.71 25.76 -19.02
N GLU A 14 43.69 26.94 -18.40
CA GLU A 14 42.72 27.32 -17.36
C GLU A 14 41.28 27.29 -17.86
N MET A 15 41.00 27.83 -19.05
CA MET A 15 39.67 27.78 -19.66
C MET A 15 39.21 26.34 -19.95
N SER A 16 40.13 25.48 -20.39
CA SER A 16 39.83 24.05 -20.63
C SER A 16 39.58 23.27 -19.34
N ALA A 17 40.25 23.64 -18.25
CA ALA A 17 40.04 23.05 -16.94
C ALA A 17 38.68 23.46 -16.36
N TYR A 18 38.34 24.75 -16.47
CA TYR A 18 37.04 25.28 -16.07
C TYR A 18 35.88 24.63 -16.85
N ALA A 19 36.03 24.44 -18.17
CA ALA A 19 35.00 23.78 -18.98
C ALA A 19 34.75 22.33 -18.53
N ARG A 20 35.81 21.56 -18.24
CA ARG A 20 35.69 20.18 -17.73
C ARG A 20 35.08 20.12 -16.33
N GLU A 21 35.35 21.11 -15.49
CA GLU A 21 34.78 21.20 -14.16
C GLU A 21 33.28 21.55 -14.21
N ALA A 22 32.89 22.46 -15.10
CA ALA A 22 31.49 22.80 -15.35
C ALA A 22 30.69 21.60 -15.89
N GLU A 23 31.27 20.81 -16.79
CA GLU A 23 30.64 19.59 -17.34
C GLU A 23 30.43 18.53 -16.25
N ARG A 24 31.46 18.28 -15.41
CA ARG A 24 31.34 17.37 -14.25
C ARG A 24 30.31 17.84 -13.23
N ALA A 25 30.22 19.15 -12.99
CA ALA A 25 29.22 19.71 -12.09
C ALA A 25 27.80 19.54 -12.66
N SER A 26 27.63 19.72 -13.98
CA SER A 26 26.36 19.48 -14.67
C SER A 26 25.93 18.02 -14.58
N ASP A 27 26.81 17.07 -14.88
CA ASP A 27 26.52 15.63 -14.78
C ASP A 27 26.15 15.21 -13.35
N LYS A 28 26.83 15.80 -12.36
CA LYS A 28 26.52 15.55 -10.95
C LYS A 28 25.13 16.07 -10.58
N LEU A 29 24.73 17.25 -11.06
CA LEU A 29 23.40 17.82 -10.81
C LEU A 29 22.29 17.02 -11.52
N LEU A 30 22.51 16.58 -12.76
CA LEU A 30 21.60 15.72 -13.50
C LEU A 30 21.38 14.38 -12.79
N SER A 31 22.47 13.71 -12.39
CA SER A 31 22.37 12.43 -11.65
C SER A 31 21.71 12.58 -10.28
N GLU A 32 21.91 13.71 -9.58
CA GLU A 32 21.24 13.99 -8.31
C GLU A 32 19.75 14.30 -8.51
N HIS A 33 19.40 15.01 -9.58
CA HIS A 33 18.01 15.28 -9.94
C HIS A 33 17.26 14.00 -10.32
N GLU A 34 17.86 13.12 -11.12
CA GLU A 34 17.32 11.80 -11.47
C GLU A 34 17.10 10.95 -10.22
N ARG A 35 18.09 10.87 -9.33
CA ARG A 35 17.95 10.16 -8.04
C ARG A 35 16.82 10.70 -7.18
N ARG A 36 16.67 12.03 -7.10
CA ARG A 36 15.57 12.67 -6.35
C ARG A 36 14.22 12.38 -6.99
N MET A 37 14.15 12.34 -8.32
CA MET A 37 12.93 11.99 -9.05
C MET A 37 12.54 10.53 -8.84
N ASP A 38 13.51 9.62 -8.84
CA ASP A 38 13.28 8.20 -8.57
C ASP A 38 12.84 7.98 -7.12
N GLN A 39 13.49 8.63 -6.15
CA GLN A 39 13.06 8.62 -4.75
C GLN A 39 11.67 9.21 -4.56
N ALA A 40 11.33 10.29 -5.26
CA ALA A 40 9.99 10.88 -5.21
C ALA A 40 8.93 9.96 -5.83
N ARG A 41 9.24 9.29 -6.95
CA ARG A 41 8.37 8.29 -7.57
C ARG A 41 8.14 7.10 -6.64
N GLU A 42 9.20 6.58 -6.03
CA GLU A 42 9.12 5.48 -5.07
C GLU A 42 8.32 5.87 -3.82
N ALA A 43 8.54 7.06 -3.27
CA ALA A 43 7.78 7.60 -2.14
C ALA A 43 6.29 7.86 -2.47
N THR A 44 5.96 8.15 -3.74
CA THR A 44 4.58 8.31 -4.21
C THR A 44 3.88 6.96 -4.44
N LEU A 45 4.63 5.93 -4.82
CA LEU A 45 4.12 4.56 -5.03
C LEU A 45 3.96 3.77 -3.73
N ALA A 46 4.84 4.00 -2.76
CA ALA A 46 4.88 3.28 -1.48
C ALA A 46 3.50 3.18 -0.80
N PRO A 47 2.68 4.24 -0.77
CA PRO A 47 1.46 4.15 0.01
C PRO A 47 0.25 3.78 -0.88
N THR A 48 0.37 3.73 -2.23
CA THR A 48 -0.68 3.18 -3.14
C THR A 48 -0.74 1.65 -3.05
N ILE A 49 0.35 1.05 -2.61
CA ILE A 49 0.48 -0.38 -2.33
C ILE A 49 -0.21 -0.73 -1.01
N GLN A 50 -0.37 0.23 -0.09
CA GLN A 50 -0.71 -0.06 1.30
C GLN A 50 -2.12 -0.65 1.47
N ALA A 51 -3.17 -0.04 0.90
CA ALA A 51 -4.53 -0.57 1.00
C ALA A 51 -4.72 -1.91 0.28
N LYS A 52 -4.17 -2.04 -0.93
CA LYS A 52 -4.29 -3.29 -1.72
C LYS A 52 -3.57 -4.45 -1.05
N SER A 53 -2.38 -4.22 -0.52
CA SER A 53 -1.64 -5.24 0.23
C SER A 53 -2.35 -5.57 1.54
N ALA A 54 -2.80 -4.57 2.30
CA ALA A 54 -3.56 -4.81 3.53
C ALA A 54 -4.82 -5.65 3.29
N VAL A 55 -5.60 -5.39 2.24
CA VAL A 55 -6.77 -6.24 1.90
C VAL A 55 -6.34 -7.67 1.56
N ARG A 56 -5.26 -7.85 0.81
CA ARG A 56 -4.73 -9.18 0.49
C ARG A 56 -4.35 -9.95 1.75
N ASP A 57 -3.66 -9.30 2.67
CA ASP A 57 -3.20 -9.91 3.92
C ASP A 57 -4.39 -10.27 4.82
N ILE A 58 -5.40 -9.40 4.91
CA ILE A 58 -6.65 -9.66 5.64
C ILE A 58 -7.38 -10.87 5.05
N VAL A 59 -7.57 -10.92 3.72
CA VAL A 59 -8.24 -12.04 3.06
C VAL A 59 -7.47 -13.34 3.26
N ALA A 60 -6.14 -13.31 3.19
CA ALA A 60 -5.31 -14.47 3.45
C ALA A 60 -5.48 -14.98 4.90
N GLU A 61 -5.48 -14.07 5.87
CA GLU A 61 -5.65 -14.42 7.28
C GLU A 61 -7.05 -14.97 7.57
N ILE A 62 -8.10 -14.41 6.97
CA ILE A 62 -9.47 -14.96 7.09
C ILE A 62 -9.53 -16.37 6.51
N LYS A 63 -8.99 -16.60 5.32
CA LYS A 63 -8.94 -17.95 4.71
C LYS A 63 -8.18 -18.94 5.58
N ARG A 64 -7.08 -18.49 6.19
CA ARG A 64 -6.28 -19.29 7.13
C ARG A 64 -7.11 -19.64 8.37
N PHE A 65 -7.75 -18.66 9.00
CA PHE A 65 -8.61 -18.85 10.16
C PHE A 65 -9.81 -19.76 9.83
N GLU A 66 -10.49 -19.56 8.70
CA GLU A 66 -11.59 -20.42 8.24
C GLU A 66 -11.15 -21.88 8.01
N SER A 67 -9.88 -22.13 7.72
CA SER A 67 -9.34 -23.49 7.58
C SER A 67 -9.08 -24.18 8.93
N GLU A 68 -9.01 -23.41 10.02
CA GLU A 68 -8.74 -23.90 11.38
C GLU A 68 -10.02 -24.14 12.19
N ILE A 69 -11.17 -23.61 11.76
CA ILE A 69 -12.46 -23.75 12.46
C ILE A 69 -13.31 -24.90 11.93
N SER A 70 -14.28 -25.37 12.74
CA SER A 70 -15.16 -26.48 12.36
C SER A 70 -16.24 -26.07 11.37
N ALA A 71 -16.86 -27.04 10.68
CA ALA A 71 -17.92 -26.76 9.71
C ALA A 71 -19.20 -26.15 10.29
N ALA A 72 -19.36 -26.17 11.62
CA ALA A 72 -20.48 -25.57 12.36
C ALA A 72 -20.16 -24.16 12.88
N GLU A 73 -19.00 -23.61 12.50
CA GLU A 73 -18.53 -22.29 12.90
C GLU A 73 -18.33 -21.39 11.68
N GLU A 74 -18.59 -20.10 11.86
CA GLU A 74 -18.40 -19.06 10.86
C GLU A 74 -17.44 -18.00 11.38
N ALA A 75 -16.57 -17.47 10.50
CA ALA A 75 -15.66 -16.40 10.85
C ALA A 75 -16.36 -15.04 10.76
N GLN A 76 -16.38 -14.30 11.87
CA GLN A 76 -16.81 -12.90 11.91
C GLN A 76 -15.63 -11.97 12.14
N ILE A 77 -15.71 -10.76 11.61
CA ILE A 77 -14.67 -9.74 11.74
C ILE A 77 -15.14 -8.64 12.68
N ILE A 78 -14.36 -8.40 13.71
CA ILE A 78 -14.56 -7.31 14.63
C ILE A 78 -13.59 -6.21 14.22
N VAL A 79 -14.14 -5.11 13.71
CA VAL A 79 -13.37 -3.93 13.32
C VAL A 79 -13.19 -3.06 14.56
N ILE A 80 -11.99 -3.10 15.13
CA ILE A 80 -11.65 -2.42 16.37
C ILE A 80 -11.05 -1.06 15.99
N GLY A 81 -11.81 0.03 16.12
CA GLY A 81 -11.31 1.36 15.77
C GLY A 81 -12.32 2.51 15.73
N GLY A 82 -13.63 2.24 15.73
CA GLY A 82 -14.66 3.26 15.95
C GLY A 82 -15.20 3.22 17.39
N PRO A 83 -15.84 4.30 17.89
CA PRO A 83 -16.36 4.42 19.27
C PRO A 83 -17.38 3.35 19.70
N ALA A 84 -17.73 2.40 18.83
CA ALA A 84 -18.78 1.43 19.04
C ALA A 84 -18.36 -0.05 18.84
N GLY A 85 -17.08 -0.36 18.58
CA GLY A 85 -16.58 -1.74 18.61
C GLY A 85 -17.43 -2.75 17.82
N HIS A 86 -17.98 -2.35 16.68
CA HIS A 86 -18.98 -3.12 15.97
C HIS A 86 -18.39 -4.42 15.43
N THR A 87 -19.04 -5.53 15.75
CA THR A 87 -18.84 -6.79 15.04
C THR A 87 -19.61 -6.75 13.74
N ILE A 88 -18.94 -7.11 12.65
CA ILE A 88 -19.56 -7.24 11.35
C ILE A 88 -19.25 -8.63 10.79
N SER A 89 -20.18 -9.17 10.02
CA SER A 89 -19.94 -10.28 9.10
C SER A 89 -19.71 -9.67 7.72
N PRO A 90 -18.45 -9.38 7.35
CA PRO A 90 -18.17 -8.70 6.10
C PRO A 90 -18.43 -9.65 4.95
N GLN A 91 -19.24 -9.20 4.01
CA GLN A 91 -19.48 -9.87 2.74
C GLN A 91 -18.53 -9.33 1.67
N ILE A 92 -18.04 -8.10 1.86
CA ILE A 92 -17.17 -7.38 0.93
C ILE A 92 -16.05 -6.68 1.72
N ILE A 93 -14.81 -6.86 1.26
CA ILE A 93 -13.63 -6.14 1.75
C ILE A 93 -12.88 -5.58 0.54
N GLU A 94 -12.80 -4.26 0.43
CA GLU A 94 -12.23 -3.61 -0.74
C GLU A 94 -11.24 -2.50 -0.40
N PRO A 95 -10.13 -2.36 -1.15
CA PRO A 95 -9.27 -1.21 -1.03
C PRO A 95 -9.98 0.03 -1.57
N LYS A 96 -9.92 1.14 -0.83
CA LYS A 96 -10.44 2.45 -1.25
C LYS A 96 -9.30 3.46 -1.30
N GLY A 97 -8.96 3.84 -2.53
CA GLY A 97 -7.82 4.72 -2.77
C GLY A 97 -6.53 4.04 -2.33
N HIS A 98 -5.76 4.76 -1.54
CA HIS A 98 -4.36 4.47 -1.28
C HIS A 98 -4.15 3.81 0.08
N ASP A 99 -4.83 4.31 1.11
CA ASP A 99 -4.61 3.98 2.51
C ASP A 99 -5.89 3.64 3.27
N ARG A 100 -7.00 3.33 2.58
CA ARG A 100 -8.28 2.98 3.22
C ARG A 100 -8.82 1.64 2.75
N ILE A 101 -9.61 1.03 3.62
CA ILE A 101 -10.32 -0.22 3.35
C ILE A 101 -11.81 0.01 3.67
N LEU A 102 -12.68 -0.44 2.76
CA LEU A 102 -14.11 -0.50 2.99
C LEU A 102 -14.48 -1.93 3.38
N PHE A 103 -15.18 -2.06 4.51
CA PHE A 103 -15.88 -3.27 4.90
C PHE A 103 -17.37 -3.06 4.70
N GLU A 104 -18.04 -3.99 4.04
CA GLU A 104 -19.50 -4.00 3.91
C GLU A 104 -20.04 -5.38 4.26
N GLY A 105 -21.14 -5.39 5.00
CA GLY A 105 -21.74 -6.63 5.46
C GLY A 105 -22.93 -6.38 6.36
N ILE A 106 -23.13 -7.30 7.29
CA ILE A 106 -24.24 -7.31 8.25
C ILE A 106 -23.67 -7.21 9.67
N ASP A 107 -24.29 -6.45 10.55
CA ASP A 107 -23.94 -6.41 11.98
C ASP A 107 -24.66 -7.48 12.81
N GLN A 108 -24.45 -7.47 14.13
CA GLN A 108 -25.07 -8.43 15.05
C GLN A 108 -26.60 -8.35 15.08
N ASP A 109 -27.18 -7.20 14.72
CA ASP A 109 -28.63 -6.96 14.72
C ASP A 109 -29.25 -7.31 13.35
N GLY A 110 -28.46 -7.83 12.41
CA GLY A 110 -28.93 -8.13 11.05
C GLY A 110 -29.00 -6.90 10.15
N CYS A 111 -28.49 -5.75 10.60
CA CYS A 111 -28.54 -4.51 9.83
C CYS A 111 -27.37 -4.42 8.85
N ARG A 112 -27.62 -3.88 7.66
CA ARG A 112 -26.56 -3.63 6.67
C ARG A 112 -25.66 -2.48 7.14
N VAL A 113 -24.36 -2.73 7.17
CA VAL A 113 -23.35 -1.79 7.65
C VAL A 113 -22.21 -1.61 6.64
N ARG A 114 -21.63 -0.40 6.65
CA ARG A 114 -20.43 -0.03 5.90
C ARG A 114 -19.46 0.68 6.81
N VAL A 115 -18.23 0.18 6.88
CA VAL A 115 -17.16 0.77 7.70
C VAL A 115 -15.99 1.12 6.81
N LEU A 116 -15.63 2.41 6.77
CA LEU A 116 -14.42 2.89 6.09
C LEU A 116 -13.32 3.09 7.13
N GLN A 117 -12.20 2.38 7.00
CA GLN A 117 -11.07 2.45 7.93
C GLN A 117 -9.79 2.86 7.21
N HIS A 118 -8.93 3.58 7.93
CA HIS A 118 -7.58 3.90 7.49
C HIS A 118 -6.62 2.77 7.87
N VAL A 119 -5.75 2.33 6.96
CA VAL A 119 -4.85 1.18 7.19
C VAL A 119 -3.94 1.42 8.40
N ALA A 120 -3.43 2.63 8.58
CA ALA A 120 -2.57 2.96 9.72
C ALA A 120 -3.27 2.91 11.10
N GLN A 121 -4.59 2.84 11.14
CA GLN A 121 -5.40 2.80 12.38
C GLN A 121 -6.11 1.45 12.55
N LEU A 122 -5.87 0.51 11.64
CA LEU A 122 -6.66 -0.69 11.51
C LEU A 122 -6.23 -1.73 12.56
N ASN A 123 -7.14 -2.04 13.48
CA ASN A 123 -7.06 -3.24 14.30
C ASN A 123 -8.24 -4.15 13.94
N ILE A 124 -7.94 -5.40 13.63
CA ILE A 124 -8.95 -6.41 13.27
C ILE A 124 -8.81 -7.59 14.22
N MET A 125 -9.94 -8.09 14.69
CA MET A 125 -10.04 -9.39 15.36
C MET A 125 -10.96 -10.28 14.54
N ILE A 126 -10.51 -11.49 14.22
CA ILE A 126 -11.34 -12.53 13.60
C ILE A 126 -11.82 -13.45 14.71
N LYS A 127 -13.13 -13.69 14.77
CA LYS A 127 -13.77 -14.49 15.81
C LYS A 127 -14.64 -15.57 15.17
N ALA A 128 -14.47 -16.82 15.61
CA ALA A 128 -15.36 -17.92 15.27
C ALA A 128 -16.68 -17.79 16.05
N ILE A 129 -17.81 -17.92 15.37
CA ILE A 129 -19.14 -17.98 15.99
C ILE A 129 -19.83 -19.27 15.54
N PHE A 130 -20.40 -19.99 16.49
CA PHE A 130 -21.14 -21.22 16.22
C PHE A 130 -22.49 -20.90 15.56
N VAL A 131 -22.75 -21.50 14.39
CA VAL A 131 -23.96 -21.30 13.57
C VAL A 131 -24.84 -22.56 13.48
N GLY A 132 -24.46 -23.68 14.12
CA GLY A 132 -25.30 -24.87 14.24
C GLY A 132 -25.31 -25.75 12.97
N GLU A 133 -26.48 -26.32 12.62
CA GLU A 133 -26.68 -27.19 11.43
C GLU A 133 -26.92 -26.39 10.13
N GLU A 134 -27.14 -25.08 10.21
CA GLU A 134 -27.19 -24.23 9.03
C GLU A 134 -25.79 -24.13 8.41
N LYS A 135 -25.72 -24.28 7.08
CA LYS A 135 -24.46 -24.32 6.34
C LYS A 135 -23.74 -22.99 6.53
N ALA A 136 -22.60 -23.00 7.25
CA ALA A 136 -21.85 -21.79 7.57
C ALA A 136 -21.61 -20.92 6.32
N ASN A 137 -21.96 -19.63 6.41
CA ASN A 137 -21.81 -18.70 5.31
C ASN A 137 -20.35 -18.24 5.26
N ARG A 138 -19.51 -19.01 4.58
CA ARG A 138 -18.11 -18.61 4.35
C ARG A 138 -18.07 -17.34 3.53
N ILE A 139 -17.16 -16.44 3.87
CA ILE A 139 -17.08 -15.15 3.18
C ILE A 139 -16.59 -15.40 1.74
N GLY A 140 -17.52 -15.36 0.79
CA GLY A 140 -17.23 -15.49 -0.64
C GLY A 140 -16.55 -14.22 -1.15
N PHE A 141 -15.23 -14.16 -1.07
CA PHE A 141 -14.46 -13.04 -1.61
C PHE A 141 -14.49 -13.08 -3.14
N HIS A 142 -15.28 -12.20 -3.75
CA HIS A 142 -15.23 -11.97 -5.19
C HIS A 142 -14.11 -10.96 -5.45
N SER A 143 -12.95 -11.43 -5.90
CA SER A 143 -12.00 -10.56 -6.56
C SER A 143 -12.60 -10.13 -7.91
N PRO A 144 -12.65 -8.84 -8.28
CA PRO A 144 -13.19 -8.40 -9.57
C PRO A 144 -12.40 -8.91 -10.80
N ASN A 145 -11.39 -9.76 -10.61
CA ASN A 145 -10.54 -10.35 -11.66
C ASN A 145 -10.61 -11.89 -11.73
N GLU A 146 -11.55 -12.54 -11.04
CA GLU A 146 -11.79 -13.98 -11.24
C GLU A 146 -13.02 -14.17 -12.12
N ASP A 147 -12.79 -14.58 -13.37
CA ASP A 147 -13.85 -15.03 -14.27
C ASP A 147 -14.64 -16.18 -13.61
N PRO A 148 -15.98 -16.19 -13.74
CA PRO A 148 -16.77 -17.32 -13.26
C PRO A 148 -16.44 -18.55 -14.09
N ALA A 149 -16.11 -19.64 -13.39
CA ALA A 149 -16.00 -20.98 -13.96
C ALA A 149 -17.35 -21.50 -14.48
#